data_AF-A0A6J7AXI1-F1
#
_entry.id   AF-A0A6J7AXI1-F1
#
_cell.length_a   1.000
_cell.length_b   1.000
_cell.length_c   1.000
_cell.angle_alpha   90.00
_cell.angle_beta   90.00
_cell.angle_gamma   90.00
#
_symmetry.space_group_name_H-M   'P 1'
#
loop_
_entity.id
_entity.type
_entity.pdbx_description
1 polymer ?
#
loop_
_entity_poly.entity_id
_entity_poly.type
_entity_poly.pdbx_seq_one_letter_code
_entity_poly.pdbx_strand_id
1 'polypeptide(L)'
;MQAGKDYGVKVMGDNLGCPDMVQGARELEELGCDMVIHHIGYDERRGLAAAGKPWNNPLDQLREVVDAVSVPVQAVGGLSLEQAIACPSYGAPLVVIGAPLAIDADSFSQGAGDVEEVLRKICEAVHGFGDVKVKGEK
;
A
#
# COMPACT_ATOMS: atom_id res chain seq x y z
N MET A 1 -20.39 -1.72 -1.38
CA MET A 1 -20.27 -3.06 -1.99
C MET A 1 -21.34 -3.34 -3.04
N GLN A 2 -22.64 -3.19 -2.75
CA GLN A 2 -23.71 -3.47 -3.73
C GLN A 2 -23.56 -2.68 -5.04
N ALA A 3 -23.33 -1.36 -4.97
CA ALA A 3 -23.08 -0.55 -6.16
C ALA A 3 -21.87 -1.03 -6.98
N GLY A 4 -20.82 -1.54 -6.33
CA GLY A 4 -19.68 -2.13 -7.02
C GLY A 4 -20.09 -3.28 -7.94
N LYS A 5 -20.93 -4.18 -7.40
CA LYS A 5 -21.50 -5.31 -8.15
C LYS A 5 -22.46 -4.85 -9.25
N ASP A 6 -23.35 -3.91 -8.95
CA ASP A 6 -24.37 -3.42 -9.89
C ASP A 6 -23.75 -2.76 -11.13
N TYR A 7 -22.59 -2.12 -10.97
CA TYR A 7 -21.89 -1.41 -12.04
C TYR A 7 -20.62 -2.13 -12.55
N GLY A 8 -20.32 -3.33 -12.05
CA GLY A 8 -19.14 -4.10 -12.46
C GLY A 8 -17.79 -3.42 -12.14
N VAL A 9 -17.74 -2.64 -11.06
CA VAL A 9 -16.51 -1.97 -10.59
C VAL A 9 -15.97 -2.63 -9.33
N LYS A 10 -14.64 -2.70 -9.22
CA LYS A 10 -13.97 -3.20 -8.02
C LYS A 10 -13.97 -2.14 -6.92
N VAL A 11 -14.08 -2.56 -5.67
CA VAL A 11 -14.08 -1.71 -4.48
C VAL A 11 -12.85 -2.03 -3.64
N MET A 12 -12.12 -0.98 -3.25
CA MET A 12 -11.03 -1.08 -2.27
C MET A 12 -11.52 -0.61 -0.91
N GLY A 13 -11.29 -1.40 0.13
CA GLY A 13 -11.56 -1.02 1.52
C GLY A 13 -10.31 -0.47 2.19
N ASP A 14 -10.42 0.59 2.99
CA ASP A 14 -9.29 1.19 3.70
C ASP A 14 -9.43 0.94 5.22
N ASN A 15 -8.44 0.28 5.83
CA ASN A 15 -8.42 0.00 7.27
C ASN A 15 -7.83 1.14 8.13
N LEU A 16 -7.65 2.32 7.53
CA LEU A 16 -7.20 3.52 8.21
C LEU A 16 -8.03 3.79 9.49
N GLY A 17 -7.33 3.98 10.60
CA GLY A 17 -7.95 4.33 11.88
C GLY A 17 -8.67 3.17 12.58
N CYS A 18 -8.63 1.96 12.02
CA CYS A 18 -9.07 0.76 12.73
C CYS A 18 -8.18 0.54 13.97
N PRO A 19 -8.75 0.32 15.17
CA PRO A 19 -7.98 0.02 16.38
C PRO A 19 -7.14 -1.26 16.24
N ASP A 20 -7.64 -2.23 15.48
CA ASP A 20 -6.94 -3.42 15.03
C ASP A 20 -7.03 -3.47 13.50
N MET A 21 -5.91 -3.20 12.82
CA MET A 21 -5.88 -3.10 11.36
C MET A 21 -5.98 -4.47 10.67
N VAL A 22 -5.57 -5.55 11.34
CA VAL A 22 -5.69 -6.93 10.83
C VAL A 22 -7.14 -7.36 10.87
N GLN A 23 -7.81 -7.12 11.99
CA GLN A 23 -9.25 -7.37 12.10
C GLN A 23 -10.04 -6.48 11.15
N GLY A 24 -9.69 -5.19 11.03
CA GLY A 24 -10.31 -4.27 10.07
C GLY A 24 -10.17 -4.75 8.62
N ALA A 25 -9.00 -5.31 8.25
CA ALA A 25 -8.81 -5.88 6.92
C ALA A 25 -9.73 -7.08 6.64
N ARG A 26 -9.91 -7.97 7.62
CA ARG A 26 -10.85 -9.10 7.51
C ARG A 26 -12.29 -8.61 7.35
N GLU A 27 -12.69 -7.63 8.14
CA GLU A 27 -14.05 -7.06 8.08
C GLU A 27 -14.32 -6.43 6.71
N LEU A 28 -13.33 -5.74 6.12
CA LEU A 28 -13.45 -5.19 4.77
C LEU A 28 -13.62 -6.28 3.71
N GLU A 29 -12.84 -7.37 3.79
CA GLU A 29 -13.00 -8.52 2.90
C GLU A 29 -14.37 -9.19 3.09
N GLU A 30 -14.83 -9.41 4.32
CA GLU A 30 -16.13 -10.01 4.64
C GLU A 30 -17.30 -9.16 4.13
N LEU A 31 -17.18 -7.83 4.19
CA LEU A 31 -18.14 -6.91 3.58
C LEU A 31 -18.18 -7.04 2.05
N GLY A 32 -17.10 -7.55 1.47
CA GLY A 32 -16.97 -7.93 0.07
C GLY A 32 -15.97 -7.12 -0.73
N CYS A 33 -15.12 -6.29 -0.10
CA CYS A 33 -14.11 -5.49 -0.79
C CYS A 33 -13.22 -6.38 -1.67
N ASP A 34 -12.95 -5.95 -2.90
CA ASP A 34 -12.12 -6.67 -3.85
C ASP A 34 -10.62 -6.55 -3.55
N MET A 35 -10.25 -5.54 -2.77
CA MET A 35 -8.87 -5.24 -2.34
C MET A 35 -8.88 -4.54 -0.99
N VAL A 36 -7.77 -4.62 -0.25
CA VAL A 36 -7.58 -3.91 1.03
C VAL A 36 -6.42 -2.91 0.92
N ILE A 37 -6.64 -1.70 1.44
CA ILE A 37 -5.62 -0.69 1.68
C ILE A 37 -5.25 -0.76 3.15
N HIS A 38 -4.00 -1.13 3.43
CA HIS A 38 -3.40 -1.03 4.75
C HIS A 38 -2.74 0.34 4.90
N HIS A 39 -3.40 1.24 5.62
CA HIS A 39 -3.08 2.66 5.58
C HIS A 39 -2.77 3.26 6.95
N ILE A 40 -1.60 3.92 7.04
CA ILE A 40 -1.25 4.79 8.16
C ILE A 40 -1.40 6.27 7.77
N GLY A 41 -2.37 6.96 8.37
CA GLY A 41 -2.82 8.28 7.94
C GLY A 41 -1.78 9.39 8.14
N TYR A 42 -1.77 10.40 7.27
CA TYR A 42 -0.84 11.53 7.39
C TYR A 42 -1.00 12.32 8.69
N ASP A 43 -2.23 12.63 9.07
CA ASP A 43 -2.52 13.42 10.28
C ASP A 43 -2.18 12.63 11.56
N GLU A 44 -2.45 11.33 11.58
CA GLU A 44 -2.05 10.43 12.68
C GLU A 44 -0.53 10.47 12.88
N ARG A 45 0.22 10.30 11.78
CA ARG A 45 1.70 10.36 11.80
C ARG A 45 2.19 11.72 12.28
N ARG A 46 1.60 12.81 11.80
CA ARG A 46 1.98 14.17 12.21
C ARG A 46 1.65 14.45 13.68
N GLY A 47 0.49 14.02 14.17
CA GLY A 47 0.09 14.19 15.56
C GLY A 47 1.02 13.45 16.52
N LEU A 48 1.38 12.21 16.19
CA LEU A 48 2.34 11.41 16.96
C LEU A 48 3.75 12.04 16.92
N ALA A 49 4.23 12.45 15.73
CA ALA A 49 5.52 13.10 15.59
C ALA A 49 5.60 14.42 16.38
N ALA A 50 4.56 15.25 16.34
CA ALA A 50 4.48 16.49 17.12
C ALA A 50 4.45 16.23 18.63
N ALA A 51 3.91 15.09 19.06
CA ALA A 51 3.94 14.62 20.44
C ALA A 51 5.25 13.90 20.82
N GLY A 52 6.24 13.83 19.93
CA GLY A 52 7.50 13.11 20.15
C GLY A 52 7.33 11.58 20.26
N LYS A 53 6.21 11.04 19.78
CA LYS A 53 5.91 9.61 19.80
C LYS A 53 6.29 8.97 18.46
N PRO A 54 6.76 7.71 18.48
CA PRO A 54 6.88 6.95 17.24
C PRO A 54 5.51 6.75 16.61
N TRP A 55 5.50 6.55 15.29
CA TRP A 55 4.33 6.17 14.51
C TRP A 55 4.65 4.87 13.79
N ASN A 56 3.63 4.05 13.53
CA ASN A 56 3.80 2.73 12.92
C ASN A 56 4.04 2.89 11.42
N ASN A 57 5.06 2.22 10.89
CA ASN A 57 5.25 2.13 9.45
C ASN A 57 4.21 1.13 8.88
N PRO A 58 3.58 1.39 7.71
CA PRO A 58 2.70 0.41 7.09
C PRO A 58 3.35 -0.97 6.88
N LEU A 59 4.69 -1.03 6.71
CA LEU A 59 5.41 -2.29 6.57
C LEU A 59 5.45 -3.13 7.85
N ASP A 60 5.26 -2.52 9.03
CA ASP A 60 5.40 -3.21 10.33
C ASP A 60 4.37 -4.33 10.49
N GLN A 61 3.13 -4.12 10.00
CA GLN A 61 2.04 -5.10 10.10
C GLN A 61 1.61 -5.68 8.74
N LEU A 62 2.30 -5.32 7.66
CA LEU A 62 1.86 -5.67 6.30
C LEU A 62 1.73 -7.18 6.08
N ARG A 63 2.67 -7.99 6.59
CA ARG A 63 2.60 -9.46 6.48
C ARG A 63 1.38 -10.03 7.20
N GLU A 64 1.08 -9.54 8.39
CA GLU A 64 -0.08 -10.01 9.17
C GLU A 64 -1.39 -9.68 8.47
N VAL A 65 -1.48 -8.47 7.86
CA VAL A 65 -2.65 -8.06 7.07
C VAL A 65 -2.79 -8.91 5.82
N VAL A 66 -1.71 -9.08 5.03
CA VAL A 66 -1.68 -9.97 3.86
C VAL A 66 -2.06 -11.39 4.24
N ASP A 67 -1.62 -11.86 5.40
CA ASP A 67 -1.92 -13.21 5.85
C ASP A 67 -3.37 -13.40 6.29
N ALA A 68 -4.01 -12.33 6.75
CA ALA A 68 -5.35 -12.34 7.27
C ALA A 68 -6.45 -12.31 6.19
N VAL A 69 -6.13 -11.92 4.95
CA VAL A 69 -7.12 -11.77 3.87
C VAL A 69 -6.77 -12.62 2.64
N SER A 70 -7.76 -12.86 1.80
CA SER A 70 -7.59 -13.56 0.51
C SER A 70 -7.60 -12.65 -0.71
N VAL A 71 -7.88 -11.36 -0.52
CA VAL A 71 -7.84 -10.31 -1.56
C VAL A 71 -6.48 -9.61 -1.60
N PRO A 72 -6.08 -8.98 -2.74
CA PRO A 72 -4.82 -8.25 -2.81
C PRO A 72 -4.79 -7.07 -1.83
N VAL A 73 -3.60 -6.84 -1.26
CA VAL A 73 -3.34 -5.78 -0.29
C VAL A 73 -2.41 -4.72 -0.88
N GLN A 74 -2.64 -3.47 -0.50
CA GLN A 74 -1.84 -2.31 -0.83
C GLN A 74 -1.40 -1.60 0.46
N ALA A 75 -0.11 -1.30 0.61
CA ALA A 75 0.39 -0.54 1.77
C ALA A 75 0.49 0.96 1.45
N VAL A 76 0.00 1.82 2.33
CA VAL A 76 -0.05 3.27 2.16
C VAL A 76 0.31 3.98 3.46
N GLY A 77 1.08 5.07 3.39
CA GLY A 77 1.30 5.96 4.53
C GLY A 77 2.75 6.20 4.85
N GLY A 78 3.34 7.25 4.26
CA GLY A 78 4.68 7.72 4.64
C GLY A 78 5.84 6.77 4.25
N LEU A 79 5.60 5.84 3.33
CA LEU A 79 6.64 4.97 2.78
C LEU A 79 7.64 5.81 1.98
N SER A 80 8.94 5.50 2.11
CA SER A 80 9.94 5.92 1.12
C SER A 80 9.72 5.20 -0.21
N LEU A 81 10.43 5.63 -1.26
CA LEU A 81 10.36 4.95 -2.55
C LEU A 81 10.86 3.50 -2.46
N GLU A 82 11.97 3.26 -1.76
CA GLU A 82 12.53 1.92 -1.54
C GLU A 82 11.54 1.04 -0.77
N GLN A 83 10.88 1.60 0.24
CA GLN A 83 9.88 0.88 1.02
C GLN A 83 8.66 0.51 0.18
N ALA A 84 8.17 1.42 -0.67
CA ALA A 84 7.08 1.15 -1.59
C ALA A 84 7.44 0.04 -2.60
N ILE A 85 8.66 0.09 -3.17
CA ILE A 85 9.18 -0.95 -4.08
C ILE A 85 9.30 -2.30 -3.37
N ALA A 86 9.56 -2.33 -2.06
CA ALA A 86 9.73 -3.56 -1.30
C ALA A 86 8.41 -4.24 -0.90
N CYS A 87 7.25 -3.58 -0.99
CA CYS A 87 5.94 -4.13 -0.62
C CYS A 87 5.63 -5.53 -1.21
N PRO A 88 5.93 -5.84 -2.47
CA PRO A 88 5.79 -7.19 -3.05
C PRO A 88 6.46 -8.30 -2.22
N SER A 89 7.61 -8.04 -1.61
CA SER A 89 8.32 -9.02 -0.77
C SER A 89 7.61 -9.36 0.55
N TYR A 90 6.61 -8.56 0.93
CA TYR A 90 5.71 -8.77 2.06
C TYR A 90 4.40 -9.45 1.64
N GLY A 91 4.23 -9.75 0.35
CA GLY A 91 3.02 -10.35 -0.21
C GLY A 91 1.94 -9.35 -0.60
N ALA A 92 2.24 -8.05 -0.61
CA ALA A 92 1.35 -7.00 -1.08
C ALA A 92 1.65 -6.69 -2.57
N PRO A 93 0.84 -7.18 -3.52
CA PRO A 93 1.11 -7.04 -4.95
C PRO A 93 0.93 -5.60 -5.48
N LEU A 94 0.19 -4.76 -4.74
CA LEU A 94 -0.17 -3.41 -5.18
C LEU A 94 0.78 -2.39 -4.54
N VAL A 95 1.49 -1.63 -5.38
CA VAL A 95 2.43 -0.58 -4.94
C VAL A 95 1.84 0.81 -5.15
N VAL A 96 1.91 1.67 -4.14
CA VAL A 96 1.51 3.09 -4.22
C VAL A 96 2.70 3.97 -3.95
N ILE A 97 2.83 5.00 -4.79
CA ILE A 97 3.88 6.01 -4.66
C ILE A 97 3.19 7.36 -4.69
N GLY A 98 3.18 8.02 -3.54
CA GLY A 98 2.57 9.33 -3.36
C GLY A 98 3.60 10.45 -3.42
N ALA A 99 3.69 11.21 -2.32
CA ALA A 99 4.58 12.36 -2.19
C ALA A 99 6.06 12.10 -2.56
N PRO A 100 6.68 10.92 -2.28
CA PRO A 100 8.05 10.65 -2.72
C PRO A 100 8.24 10.75 -4.24
N LEU A 101 7.25 10.38 -5.07
CA LEU A 101 7.37 10.59 -6.51
C LEU A 101 7.40 12.08 -6.89
N ALA A 102 6.66 12.91 -6.15
CA ALA A 102 6.55 14.34 -6.41
C ALA A 102 7.74 15.15 -5.86
N ILE A 103 8.40 14.66 -4.80
CA ILE A 103 9.46 15.36 -4.06
C ILE A 103 10.84 14.78 -4.39
N ASP A 104 10.93 13.46 -4.55
CA ASP A 104 12.17 12.69 -4.60
C ASP A 104 12.51 12.23 -6.03
N ALA A 105 11.76 12.68 -7.04
CA ALA A 105 12.13 12.51 -8.45
C ALA A 105 13.57 12.99 -8.70
N ASP A 106 14.04 13.99 -7.95
CA ASP A 106 15.39 14.56 -8.06
C ASP A 106 16.51 13.65 -7.49
N SER A 107 16.24 12.75 -6.54
CA SER A 107 17.27 11.86 -5.97
C SER A 107 17.46 10.58 -6.78
N PHE A 108 16.38 10.06 -7.38
CA PHE A 108 16.40 8.95 -8.32
C PHE A 108 16.91 9.37 -9.71
N SER A 109 16.72 10.63 -10.09
CA SER A 109 17.26 11.24 -11.31
C SER A 109 18.54 12.04 -11.00
N GLN A 110 19.64 11.35 -10.65
CA GLN A 110 20.97 11.94 -10.80
C GLN A 110 21.18 12.30 -12.29
N GLY A 111 20.67 13.48 -12.68
CA GLY A 111 20.43 13.89 -14.06
C GLY A 111 18.96 13.78 -14.48
N ALA A 112 18.28 14.94 -14.49
CA ALA A 112 17.07 15.29 -15.24
C ALA A 112 15.73 14.69 -14.77
N GLY A 113 14.83 15.53 -14.23
CA GLY A 113 13.58 16.00 -14.86
C GLY A 113 12.68 15.05 -15.67
N ASP A 114 12.95 13.75 -15.68
CA ASP A 114 12.33 12.74 -16.51
C ASP A 114 11.59 11.74 -15.61
N VAL A 115 10.34 12.11 -15.32
CA VAL A 115 9.41 11.29 -14.55
C VAL A 115 9.16 9.93 -15.22
N GLU A 116 9.24 9.86 -16.56
CA GLU A 116 9.04 8.60 -17.29
C GLU A 116 10.17 7.62 -16.97
N GLU A 117 11.43 8.07 -16.99
CA GLU A 117 12.57 7.22 -16.65
C GLU A 117 12.48 6.69 -15.21
N VAL A 118 12.10 7.56 -14.26
CA VAL A 118 11.91 7.18 -12.86
C VAL A 118 10.81 6.13 -12.73
N LEU A 119 9.64 6.37 -13.33
CA LEU A 119 8.52 5.42 -13.30
C LEU A 119 8.90 4.08 -13.95
N ARG A 120 9.66 4.10 -15.06
CA ARG A 120 10.15 2.89 -15.73
C ARG A 120 11.04 2.06 -14.80
N LYS A 121 12.03 2.68 -14.15
CA LYS A 121 12.92 1.99 -13.19
C LYS A 121 12.15 1.40 -12.01
N ILE A 122 11.17 2.13 -11.49
CA ILE A 122 10.28 1.66 -10.42
C ILE A 122 9.49 0.44 -10.89
N CYS A 123 8.85 0.50 -12.06
CA CYS A 123 8.10 -0.62 -12.62
C CYS A 123 9.01 -1.84 -12.86
N GLU A 124 10.21 -1.65 -13.38
CA GLU A 124 11.20 -2.74 -13.55
C GLU A 124 11.57 -3.37 -12.21
N ALA A 125 11.83 -2.56 -11.18
CA ALA A 125 12.15 -3.05 -9.84
C ALA A 125 10.98 -3.82 -9.21
N VAL A 126 9.76 -3.30 -9.30
CA VAL A 126 8.55 -3.95 -8.77
C VAL A 126 8.24 -5.25 -9.52
N HIS A 127 8.34 -5.26 -10.85
CA HIS A 127 8.14 -6.48 -11.65
C HIS A 127 9.27 -7.51 -11.45
N GLY A 128 10.45 -7.08 -10.99
CA GLY A 128 11.56 -7.97 -10.64
C GLY A 128 11.24 -8.96 -9.51
N PHE A 129 10.20 -8.70 -8.70
CA PHE A 129 9.70 -9.65 -7.70
C PHE A 129 8.90 -10.81 -8.30
N GLY A 130 8.51 -10.73 -9.58
CA GLY A 130 7.65 -11.70 -10.24
C GLY A 130 6.20 -11.63 -9.76
N ASP A 131 5.42 -12.67 -10.09
CA ASP A 131 4.01 -12.76 -9.68
C ASP A 131 3.89 -12.99 -8.16
N VAL A 132 3.37 -11.98 -7.46
CA VAL A 132 3.07 -12.07 -6.03
C VAL A 132 1.74 -12.77 -5.84
N LYS A 133 1.77 -13.97 -5.24
CA LYS A 133 0.58 -14.80 -5.04
C LYS A 133 -0.42 -14.15 -4.09
N VAL A 134 -1.66 -14.01 -4.55
CA VAL A 134 -2.82 -13.64 -3.72
C VAL A 134 -3.57 -14.92 -3.33
N LYS A 135 -3.93 -15.10 -2.05
CA LYS A 135 -4.49 -16.38 -1.56
C LYS A 135 -5.80 -16.77 -2.24
N GLY A 136 -6.61 -15.81 -2.64
CA GLY A 136 -7.89 -16.02 -3.31
C GLY A 136 -7.81 -16.22 -4.83
N GLU A 137 -6.64 -16.03 -5.45
CA GLU A 137 -6.46 -16.26 -6.89
C GLU A 137 -6.32 -17.76 -7.18
N LYS A 138 -7.09 -18.25 -8.17
CA LYS A 138 -7.08 -19.65 -8.63
C LYS A 138 -6.12 -19.85 -9.78
#